data_AF-A0A1F9R306-F1
#
_entry.id   AF-A0A1F9R306-F1
#
_cell.length_a   1.000
_cell.length_b   1.000
_cell.length_c   1.000
_cell.angle_alpha   90.00
_cell.angle_beta   90.00
_cell.angle_gamma   90.00
#
_symmetry.space_group_name_H-M   'P 1'
#
loop_
_entity.id
_entity.type
_entity.pdbx_description
1 polymer ?
#
loop_
_entity_poly.entity_id
_entity_poly.type
_entity_poly.pdbx_seq_one_letter_code
_entity_poly.pdbx_strand_id
1 'polypeptide(L)'
;MKSNFSIIRAWALLLLTAALPGAARAAEGCSDCHRKQSAALVMEWERSKHAKNGVDCLACHKADQNKAGSWVHHGERISMIVTPKDCAQCHAKENEEFSRSHHALAGEILASLDNVLAEKAAGMPGNNADAVNGCLQCHGGVVKFKKDAKGELLREGPEGKPVLDPETWPNSGIGRINPDGSRGSCNACHSRHAFEAKTARSPENCGKCHMGPDHPQIEIYNESKHGIAFNANRDKMALDKDEWILGKDYSAAPTCATCHISGHMTKDGKVAGNSHDVGERISWTLRPVISAKLNLVVFEDGFKEDYPEPRALPKPGETVETAEKVREGDALVTRKVARKVAKILTWQERRGKMKAACVNCHGDSFVDNFYKQYDSLVTLYNDKFARPAKEIMDDLIKDGVLQQKAPFEHEVQWVYWELWHHEGRRARHGASMMGPDYTHWHGMYEVSKHFYTKFLPAVIEAAKLKSPEMEKKWQARVAAVLAKDEHVWQKGLSAKEAEALRKYAQDRYNQ
;
A
#
# COMPACT_ATOMS: atom_id res chain seq x y z
N MET A 1 -32.07 29.26 -64.58
CA MET A 1 -31.04 28.21 -64.60
C MET A 1 -29.74 28.76 -64.02
N LYS A 2 -29.26 28.14 -62.93
CA LYS A 2 -27.90 28.16 -62.36
C LYS A 2 -27.33 29.47 -61.79
N SER A 3 -27.50 29.62 -60.48
CA SER A 3 -26.46 30.15 -59.58
C SER A 3 -25.33 29.13 -59.43
N ASN A 4 -24.08 29.58 -59.23
CA ASN A 4 -23.19 29.12 -58.13
C ASN A 4 -21.73 29.62 -58.24
N PHE A 5 -21.29 30.30 -57.19
CA PHE A 5 -20.08 30.07 -56.38
C PHE A 5 -18.73 29.77 -57.05
N SER A 6 -17.76 30.66 -56.82
CA SER A 6 -16.68 30.51 -55.81
C SER A 6 -15.30 30.95 -56.33
N ILE A 7 -14.73 31.99 -55.70
CA ILE A 7 -13.32 32.35 -55.79
C ILE A 7 -12.74 32.17 -54.38
N ILE A 8 -11.93 31.14 -54.14
CA ILE A 8 -10.94 31.12 -53.06
C ILE A 8 -9.71 30.34 -53.55
N ARG A 9 -8.60 31.06 -53.77
CA ARG A 9 -7.25 30.47 -53.88
C ARG A 9 -6.70 30.32 -52.46
N ALA A 10 -6.62 29.10 -51.94
CA ALA A 10 -5.92 28.81 -50.69
C ALA A 10 -4.44 28.51 -51.00
N TRP A 11 -3.56 29.38 -50.51
CA TRP A 11 -2.13 29.11 -50.40
C TRP A 11 -1.91 28.25 -49.15
N ALA A 12 -1.47 27.00 -49.31
CA ALA A 12 -1.04 26.17 -48.21
C ALA A 12 0.42 26.51 -47.86
N LEU A 13 0.64 27.20 -46.74
CA LEU A 13 1.95 27.28 -46.09
C LEU A 13 2.23 25.92 -45.42
N LEU A 14 3.19 25.17 -45.96
CA LEU A 14 3.85 24.10 -45.20
C LEU A 14 4.77 24.75 -44.17
N LEU A 15 4.38 24.72 -42.89
CA LEU A 15 5.28 24.95 -41.77
C LEU A 15 6.04 23.64 -41.50
N LEU A 16 7.26 23.55 -42.02
CA LEU A 16 8.25 22.57 -41.57
C LEU A 16 8.66 22.93 -40.14
N THR A 17 8.15 22.21 -39.15
CA THR A 17 8.71 22.21 -37.79
C THR A 17 10.04 21.46 -37.82
N ALA A 18 11.14 22.20 -38.00
CA ALA A 18 12.47 21.65 -37.80
C ALA A 18 12.61 21.22 -36.33
N ALA A 19 12.71 19.91 -36.09
CA ALA A 19 13.15 19.39 -34.80
C ALA A 19 14.57 19.93 -34.53
N LEU A 20 14.77 20.53 -33.34
CA LEU A 20 16.04 21.10 -32.92
C LEU A 20 17.16 20.03 -32.95
N PRO A 21 18.21 20.18 -33.78
CA PRO A 21 19.26 19.18 -33.95
C PRO A 21 20.11 18.90 -32.70
N GLY A 22 20.02 19.75 -31.67
CA GLY A 22 20.84 19.67 -30.46
C GLY A 22 20.40 18.59 -29.46
N ALA A 23 19.11 18.25 -29.39
CA ALA A 23 18.61 17.27 -28.41
C ALA A 23 18.97 15.82 -28.81
N ALA A 24 18.80 15.47 -30.09
CA ALA A 24 19.11 14.14 -30.61
C ALA A 24 20.59 13.76 -30.47
N ARG A 25 21.51 14.73 -30.60
CA ARG A 25 22.96 14.49 -30.57
C ARG A 25 23.52 14.21 -29.17
N ALA A 26 22.88 14.75 -28.12
CA ALA A 26 23.26 14.49 -26.73
C ALA A 26 22.73 13.14 -26.22
N ALA A 27 21.58 12.69 -26.74
CA ALA A 27 20.99 11.38 -26.48
C ALA A 27 21.83 10.20 -27.02
N GLU A 28 22.36 10.34 -28.23
CA GLU A 28 23.28 9.35 -28.83
C GLU A 28 24.54 9.19 -27.98
N GLY A 29 25.13 10.30 -27.49
CA GLY A 29 26.33 10.26 -26.65
C GLY A 29 26.15 9.53 -25.31
N CYS A 30 24.98 9.68 -24.67
CA CYS A 30 24.67 8.97 -23.42
C CYS A 30 24.58 7.46 -23.66
N SER A 31 23.75 7.06 -24.61
CA SER A 31 23.49 5.64 -24.88
C SER A 31 24.73 4.91 -25.39
N ASP A 32 25.55 5.53 -26.26
CA ASP A 32 26.78 4.90 -26.80
C ASP A 32 27.83 4.59 -25.73
N CYS A 33 28.05 5.50 -24.78
CA CYS A 33 28.95 5.26 -23.66
C CYS A 33 28.36 4.22 -22.70
N HIS A 34 27.07 4.35 -22.35
CA HIS A 34 26.39 3.44 -21.44
C HIS A 34 26.16 2.04 -22.01
N ARG A 35 26.19 1.84 -23.33
CA ARG A 35 26.26 0.49 -23.92
C ARG A 35 27.49 -0.28 -23.46
N LYS A 36 28.59 0.41 -23.20
CA LYS A 36 29.86 -0.21 -22.76
C LYS A 36 29.92 -0.34 -21.23
N GLN A 37 29.43 0.67 -20.50
CA GLN A 37 29.53 0.73 -19.03
C GLN A 37 28.37 0.02 -18.32
N SER A 38 27.18 0.03 -18.91
CA SER A 38 25.94 -0.46 -18.29
C SER A 38 24.97 -0.97 -19.35
N ALA A 39 25.42 -1.92 -20.17
CA ALA A 39 24.71 -2.43 -21.35
C ALA A 39 23.25 -2.79 -21.06
N ALA A 40 23.00 -3.47 -19.94
CA ALA A 40 21.65 -3.89 -19.54
C ALA A 40 20.69 -2.70 -19.36
N LEU A 41 21.15 -1.55 -18.83
CA LEU A 41 20.28 -0.37 -18.67
C LEU A 41 19.85 0.18 -20.04
N VAL A 42 20.77 0.20 -21.00
CA VAL A 42 20.48 0.63 -22.36
C VAL A 42 19.54 -0.35 -23.04
N MET A 43 19.78 -1.67 -22.93
CA MET A 43 18.87 -2.68 -23.49
C MET A 43 17.44 -2.58 -22.93
N GLU A 44 17.30 -2.34 -21.63
CA GLU A 44 16.00 -2.12 -20.98
C GLU A 44 15.30 -0.85 -21.50
N TRP A 45 16.04 0.25 -21.66
CA TRP A 45 15.49 1.48 -22.23
C TRP A 45 15.11 1.30 -23.70
N GLU A 46 15.97 0.71 -24.53
CA GLU A 46 15.74 0.54 -25.97
C GLU A 46 14.46 -0.24 -26.29
N ARG A 47 14.12 -1.24 -25.47
CA ARG A 47 12.87 -2.00 -25.64
C ARG A 47 11.63 -1.27 -25.12
N SER A 48 11.79 -0.25 -24.29
CA SER A 48 10.71 0.49 -23.64
C SER A 48 9.82 1.25 -24.63
N LYS A 49 8.59 1.58 -24.21
CA LYS A 49 7.76 2.53 -24.97
C LYS A 49 8.35 3.94 -24.96
N HIS A 50 9.13 4.31 -23.95
CA HIS A 50 9.82 5.62 -23.90
C HIS A 50 10.79 5.79 -25.06
N ALA A 51 11.70 4.84 -25.29
CA ALA A 51 12.64 4.89 -26.41
C ALA A 51 11.92 4.94 -27.76
N LYS A 52 10.89 4.10 -27.94
CA LYS A 52 10.05 4.07 -29.16
C LYS A 52 9.33 5.38 -29.44
N ASN A 53 9.09 6.20 -28.40
CA ASN A 53 8.45 7.51 -28.51
C ASN A 53 9.44 8.68 -28.36
N GLY A 54 10.75 8.42 -28.51
CA GLY A 54 11.78 9.48 -28.52
C GLY A 54 12.09 10.08 -27.15
N VAL A 55 11.69 9.43 -26.05
CA VAL A 55 12.09 9.83 -24.69
C VAL A 55 13.46 9.23 -24.39
N ASP A 56 14.49 10.05 -24.53
CA ASP A 56 15.89 9.68 -24.32
C ASP A 56 16.34 9.74 -22.84
N CYS A 57 17.62 9.49 -22.59
CA CYS A 57 18.21 9.52 -21.25
C CYS A 57 18.08 10.90 -20.59
N LEU A 58 18.31 11.97 -21.34
CA LEU A 58 18.30 13.34 -20.83
C LEU A 58 16.88 13.85 -20.59
N ALA A 59 15.88 13.35 -21.31
CA ALA A 59 14.47 13.65 -21.05
C ALA A 59 14.07 13.33 -19.59
N CYS A 60 14.73 12.36 -18.94
CA CYS A 60 14.51 12.03 -17.53
C CYS A 60 15.62 12.55 -16.60
N HIS A 61 16.89 12.40 -17.01
CA HIS A 61 18.03 12.64 -16.11
C HIS A 61 18.54 14.07 -16.13
N LYS A 62 18.21 14.88 -17.15
CA LYS A 62 18.66 16.27 -17.22
C LYS A 62 18.20 17.04 -16.00
N ALA A 63 19.11 17.83 -15.46
CA ALA A 63 18.88 18.59 -14.24
C ALA A 63 19.42 20.01 -14.42
N ASP A 64 18.79 20.97 -13.74
CA ASP A 64 19.38 22.29 -13.57
C ASP A 64 20.38 22.30 -12.39
N GLN A 65 21.03 23.44 -12.20
CA GLN A 65 21.99 23.64 -11.10
C GLN A 65 21.34 23.70 -9.71
N ASN A 66 20.03 23.92 -9.64
CA ASN A 66 19.28 24.05 -8.38
C ASN A 66 18.75 22.69 -7.90
N LYS A 67 18.63 21.70 -8.78
CA LYS A 67 18.23 20.34 -8.41
C LYS A 67 19.27 19.72 -7.46
N ALA A 68 18.81 19.38 -6.26
CA ALA A 68 19.67 18.83 -5.22
C ALA A 68 20.44 17.59 -5.71
N GLY A 69 21.77 17.63 -5.57
CA GLY A 69 22.64 16.55 -6.02
C GLY A 69 22.78 16.44 -7.54
N SER A 70 22.54 17.51 -8.30
CA SER A 70 22.98 17.53 -9.71
C SER A 70 24.49 17.75 -9.83
N TRP A 71 25.07 17.26 -10.92
CA TRP A 71 26.47 17.51 -11.30
C TRP A 71 26.61 17.44 -12.82
N VAL A 72 27.76 17.88 -13.35
CA VAL A 72 28.08 17.77 -14.78
C VAL A 72 28.74 16.43 -15.03
N HIS A 73 28.14 15.62 -15.90
CA HIS A 73 28.63 14.33 -16.33
C HIS A 73 28.87 14.39 -17.85
N HIS A 74 30.12 14.29 -18.29
CA HIS A 74 30.50 14.39 -19.70
C HIS A 74 29.89 15.59 -20.46
N GLY A 75 29.82 16.76 -19.80
CA GLY A 75 29.34 18.01 -20.38
C GLY A 75 27.84 18.27 -20.19
N GLU A 76 27.05 17.28 -19.78
CA GLU A 76 25.63 17.43 -19.49
C GLU A 76 25.36 17.47 -17.99
N ARG A 77 24.48 18.37 -17.54
CA ARG A 77 24.08 18.42 -16.13
C ARG A 77 22.94 17.43 -15.87
N ILE A 78 23.19 16.48 -14.96
CA ILE A 78 22.25 15.40 -14.68
C ILE A 78 21.95 15.22 -13.19
N SER A 79 20.90 14.49 -12.88
CA SER A 79 20.57 13.93 -11.57
C SER A 79 20.42 12.41 -11.67
N MET A 80 20.98 11.67 -10.71
CA MET A 80 20.76 10.22 -10.60
C MET A 80 19.33 9.88 -10.22
N ILE A 81 18.72 10.73 -9.37
CA ILE A 81 17.39 10.47 -8.83
C ILE A 81 16.38 11.20 -9.73
N VAL A 82 15.67 10.38 -10.51
CA VAL A 82 14.44 10.78 -11.20
C VAL A 82 13.28 10.65 -10.21
N THR A 83 12.51 11.72 -10.07
CA THR A 83 11.44 11.87 -9.08
C THR A 83 10.07 11.94 -9.75
N PRO A 84 8.97 11.81 -8.99
CA PRO A 84 7.63 12.05 -9.52
C PRO A 84 7.45 13.40 -10.23
N LYS A 85 8.16 14.46 -9.80
CA LYS A 85 8.10 15.77 -10.47
C LYS A 85 8.72 15.75 -11.88
N ASP A 86 9.75 14.92 -12.10
CA ASP A 86 10.31 14.72 -13.44
C ASP A 86 9.30 13.98 -14.33
N CYS A 87 8.66 12.93 -13.81
CA CYS A 87 7.63 12.18 -14.52
C CYS A 87 6.41 13.06 -14.86
N ALA A 88 6.03 13.98 -13.96
CA ALA A 88 4.88 14.86 -14.10
C ALA A 88 4.97 15.85 -15.28
N GLN A 89 6.15 16.03 -15.87
CA GLN A 89 6.32 16.84 -17.09
C GLN A 89 5.53 16.26 -18.28
N CYS A 90 5.36 14.93 -18.31
CA CYS A 90 4.55 14.22 -19.32
C CYS A 90 3.32 13.52 -18.71
N HIS A 91 3.41 13.07 -17.45
CA HIS A 91 2.39 12.27 -16.75
C HIS A 91 1.75 13.04 -15.59
N ALA A 92 1.26 14.25 -15.88
CA ALA A 92 0.71 15.15 -14.87
C ALA A 92 -0.48 14.54 -14.12
N LYS A 93 -1.38 13.84 -14.85
CA LYS A 93 -2.55 13.17 -14.29
C LYS A 93 -2.16 12.07 -13.30
N GLU A 94 -1.30 11.15 -13.72
CA GLU A 94 -0.86 10.04 -12.88
C GLU A 94 -0.11 10.53 -11.64
N ASN A 95 0.70 11.58 -11.78
CA ASN A 95 1.36 12.22 -10.64
C ASN A 95 0.36 12.87 -9.68
N GLU A 96 -0.66 13.58 -10.18
CA GLU A 96 -1.70 14.18 -9.33
C GLU A 96 -2.47 13.12 -8.53
N GLU A 97 -2.84 12.02 -9.18
CA GLU A 97 -3.51 10.88 -8.53
C GLU A 97 -2.61 10.22 -7.49
N PHE A 98 -1.36 9.89 -7.86
CA PHE A 98 -0.45 9.14 -7.02
C PHE A 98 0.07 9.94 -5.83
N SER A 99 0.52 11.19 -6.02
CA SER A 99 1.25 11.99 -5.03
C SER A 99 0.45 12.29 -3.76
N ARG A 100 -0.88 12.11 -3.81
CA ARG A 100 -1.82 12.32 -2.69
C ARG A 100 -2.42 11.02 -2.16
N SER A 101 -1.99 9.87 -2.69
CA SER A 101 -2.44 8.54 -2.27
C SER A 101 -1.72 8.07 -1.01
N HIS A 102 -2.28 7.06 -0.35
CA HIS A 102 -1.59 6.39 0.77
C HIS A 102 -0.23 5.78 0.37
N HIS A 103 -0.06 5.38 -0.89
CA HIS A 103 1.22 4.88 -1.39
C HIS A 103 2.29 5.98 -1.39
N ALA A 104 1.97 7.21 -1.81
CA ALA A 104 2.92 8.31 -1.72
C ALA A 104 3.26 8.68 -0.27
N LEU A 105 2.32 8.50 0.66
CA LEU A 105 2.51 8.75 2.10
C LEU A 105 3.15 7.56 2.84
N ALA A 106 3.45 6.44 2.17
CA ALA A 106 3.90 5.21 2.84
C ALA A 106 5.22 5.37 3.60
N GLY A 107 6.11 6.28 3.18
CA GLY A 107 7.39 6.55 3.86
C GLY A 107 7.27 7.39 5.12
N GLU A 108 6.05 7.82 5.49
CA GLU A 108 5.79 8.64 6.68
C GLU A 108 5.65 7.81 7.97
N ILE A 109 5.89 6.49 7.92
CA ILE A 109 5.65 5.52 9.01
C ILE A 109 6.69 5.52 10.15
N LEU A 110 7.54 6.55 10.26
CA LEU A 110 8.68 6.59 11.20
C LEU A 110 8.31 6.48 12.70
N ALA A 111 7.03 6.66 13.04
CA ALA A 111 6.54 6.60 14.42
C ALA A 111 5.53 5.45 14.64
N SER A 112 5.68 4.33 13.94
CA SER A 112 4.91 3.11 14.21
C SER A 112 5.67 2.15 15.11
N LEU A 113 4.94 1.27 15.82
CA LEU A 113 5.56 0.20 16.59
C LEU A 113 6.33 -0.78 15.68
N ASP A 114 5.88 -0.94 14.43
CA ASP A 114 6.58 -1.69 13.38
C ASP A 114 8.01 -1.13 13.18
N ASN A 115 8.13 0.19 13.03
CA ASN A 115 9.42 0.85 12.84
C ASN A 115 10.29 0.80 14.10
N VAL A 116 9.68 0.92 15.28
CA VAL A 116 10.40 0.80 16.56
C VAL A 116 11.02 -0.59 16.72
N LEU A 117 10.31 -1.66 16.33
CA LEU A 117 10.87 -3.01 16.37
C LEU A 117 12.10 -3.12 15.47
N ALA A 118 12.03 -2.62 14.23
CA ALA A 118 13.16 -2.65 13.31
C ALA A 118 14.35 -1.81 13.78
N GLU A 119 14.10 -0.60 14.30
CA GLU A 119 15.16 0.32 14.72
C GLU A 119 15.77 0.02 16.09
N LYS A 120 15.00 -0.56 17.02
CA LYS A 120 15.39 -0.69 18.44
C LYS A 120 15.50 -2.13 18.92
N ALA A 121 14.61 -3.02 18.48
CA ALA A 121 14.63 -4.42 18.91
C ALA A 121 15.58 -5.25 18.03
N ALA A 122 15.51 -5.07 16.72
CA ALA A 122 16.41 -5.71 15.75
C ALA A 122 17.66 -4.86 15.46
N GLY A 123 17.51 -3.52 15.45
CA GLY A 123 18.60 -2.57 15.24
C GLY A 123 19.39 -2.20 16.50
N MET A 124 20.42 -1.39 16.33
CA MET A 124 21.23 -0.83 17.42
C MET A 124 21.70 0.60 17.09
N PRO A 125 22.14 1.40 18.08
CA PRO A 125 22.71 2.72 17.80
C PRO A 125 23.82 2.67 16.75
N GLY A 126 23.69 3.47 15.68
CA GLY A 126 24.64 3.50 14.56
C GLY A 126 24.52 2.34 13.57
N ASN A 127 23.55 1.44 13.73
CA ASN A 127 23.26 0.38 12.75
C ASN A 127 21.75 0.13 12.68
N ASN A 128 21.13 0.72 11.66
CA ASN A 128 19.71 0.58 11.32
C ASN A 128 19.48 -0.38 10.16
N ALA A 129 20.40 -1.32 9.90
CA ALA A 129 20.38 -2.17 8.71
C ALA A 129 19.06 -2.92 8.52
N ASP A 130 18.39 -3.36 9.60
CA ASP A 130 17.09 -4.03 9.52
C ASP A 130 16.00 -3.10 8.96
N ALA A 131 15.90 -1.87 9.47
CA ALA A 131 14.97 -0.88 8.92
C ALA A 131 15.30 -0.52 7.47
N VAL A 132 16.60 -0.36 7.13
CA VAL A 132 17.06 0.01 5.78
C VAL A 132 16.76 -1.07 4.75
N ASN A 133 16.96 -2.34 5.08
CA ASN A 133 16.80 -3.46 4.16
C ASN A 133 15.38 -4.06 4.19
N GLY A 134 14.65 -3.94 5.30
CA GLY A 134 13.28 -4.40 5.45
C GLY A 134 12.27 -3.28 5.17
N CYS A 135 12.00 -2.46 6.19
CA CYS A 135 10.92 -1.47 6.16
C CYS A 135 11.03 -0.46 5.00
N LEU A 136 12.22 0.14 4.84
CA LEU A 136 12.44 1.22 3.88
C LEU A 136 12.41 0.75 2.43
N GLN A 137 12.61 -0.55 2.15
CA GLN A 137 12.52 -1.08 0.79
C GLN A 137 11.08 -1.22 0.29
N CYS A 138 10.11 -1.30 1.20
CA CYS A 138 8.67 -1.33 0.89
C CYS A 138 8.04 0.06 1.01
N HIS A 139 8.24 0.71 2.16
CA HIS A 139 7.61 1.98 2.49
C HIS A 139 8.30 3.20 1.89
N GLY A 140 9.63 3.17 1.86
CA GLY A 140 10.46 4.30 1.51
C GLY A 140 10.86 5.11 2.74
N GLY A 141 11.76 6.06 2.54
CA GLY A 141 12.22 6.99 3.58
C GLY A 141 12.77 8.27 2.96
N VAL A 142 13.28 9.17 3.79
CA VAL A 142 13.94 10.39 3.32
C VAL A 142 15.27 10.04 2.67
N VAL A 143 15.39 10.29 1.36
CA VAL A 143 16.68 10.12 0.66
C VAL A 143 17.60 11.28 1.00
N LYS A 144 18.80 10.93 1.46
CA LYS A 144 19.83 11.87 1.93
C LYS A 144 21.09 11.75 1.09
N PHE A 145 21.80 12.86 0.99
CA PHE A 145 23.18 12.89 0.52
C PHE A 145 24.10 12.92 1.74
N LYS A 146 25.27 12.30 1.63
CA LYS A 146 26.31 12.48 2.65
C LYS A 146 26.79 13.91 2.64
N LYS A 147 27.07 14.43 3.84
CA LYS A 147 27.61 15.76 4.05
C LYS A 147 28.95 15.69 4.78
N ASP A 148 29.82 16.66 4.54
CA ASP A 148 31.06 16.83 5.28
C ASP A 148 30.80 17.48 6.66
N ALA A 149 31.87 17.73 7.41
CA ALA A 149 31.79 18.35 8.73
C ALA A 149 31.25 19.81 8.71
N LYS A 150 31.22 20.46 7.54
CA LYS A 150 30.68 21.81 7.33
C LYS A 150 29.22 21.77 6.85
N GLY A 151 28.67 20.59 6.59
CA GLY A 151 27.31 20.41 6.07
C GLY A 151 27.22 20.49 4.54
N GLU A 152 28.34 20.57 3.82
CA GLU A 152 28.38 20.59 2.36
C GLU A 152 28.26 19.16 1.80
N LEU A 153 27.67 19.02 0.61
CA LEU A 153 27.51 17.71 -0.02
C LEU A 153 28.87 17.08 -0.31
N LEU A 154 29.10 15.86 0.17
CA LEU A 154 30.25 15.08 -0.24
C LEU A 154 30.13 14.74 -1.73
N ARG A 155 31.25 14.89 -2.43
CA ARG A 155 31.37 14.62 -3.86
C ARG A 155 32.57 13.71 -4.12
N GLU A 156 32.42 12.77 -5.04
CA GLU A 156 33.42 11.75 -5.38
C GLU A 156 33.77 11.78 -6.87
N GLY A 157 34.97 11.29 -7.19
CA GLY A 157 35.45 11.16 -8.55
C GLY A 157 35.83 12.48 -9.23
N PRO A 158 36.40 12.41 -10.44
CA PRO A 158 36.93 13.58 -11.15
C PRO A 158 35.88 14.61 -11.55
N GLU A 159 34.61 14.19 -11.69
CA GLU A 159 33.48 15.06 -12.04
C GLU A 159 32.69 15.59 -10.83
N GLY A 160 33.11 15.25 -9.60
CA GLY A 160 32.44 15.70 -8.38
C GLY A 160 31.01 15.18 -8.24
N LYS A 161 30.81 13.89 -8.48
CA LYS A 161 29.52 13.21 -8.35
C LYS A 161 29.06 13.23 -6.88
N PRO A 162 27.84 13.66 -6.55
CA PRO A 162 27.40 13.71 -5.16
C PRO A 162 27.18 12.31 -4.59
N VAL A 163 27.57 12.15 -3.33
CA VAL A 163 27.52 10.87 -2.61
C VAL A 163 26.19 10.75 -1.89
N LEU A 164 25.44 9.69 -2.18
CA LEU A 164 24.19 9.36 -1.47
C LEU A 164 24.50 8.63 -0.16
N ASP A 165 23.66 8.85 0.84
CA ASP A 165 23.77 8.15 2.12
C ASP A 165 23.30 6.69 1.95
N PRO A 166 24.18 5.68 2.19
CA PRO A 166 23.84 4.27 2.03
C PRO A 166 22.72 3.79 2.97
N GLU A 167 22.44 4.51 4.07
CA GLU A 167 21.29 4.20 4.92
C GLU A 167 19.95 4.60 4.28
N THR A 168 19.98 5.36 3.19
CA THR A 168 18.77 5.89 2.53
C THR A 168 18.71 5.61 1.03
N TRP A 169 19.77 5.07 0.45
CA TRP A 169 19.86 4.73 -0.97
C TRP A 169 20.80 3.54 -1.21
N PRO A 170 20.43 2.56 -2.06
CA PRO A 170 19.26 2.50 -2.93
C PRO A 170 17.94 2.30 -2.18
N ASN A 171 16.90 2.99 -2.64
CA ASN A 171 15.56 2.88 -2.07
C ASN A 171 14.51 2.70 -3.16
N SER A 172 13.73 1.63 -3.03
CA SER A 172 12.66 1.24 -3.95
C SER A 172 11.27 1.33 -3.31
N GLY A 173 11.17 1.94 -2.13
CA GLY A 173 9.93 2.03 -1.39
C GLY A 173 8.96 3.00 -2.04
N ILE A 174 7.67 2.64 -2.02
CA ILE A 174 6.66 3.31 -2.84
C ILE A 174 6.40 4.76 -2.39
N GLY A 175 6.59 5.06 -1.10
CA GLY A 175 6.43 6.38 -0.48
C GLY A 175 7.75 7.08 -0.17
N ARG A 176 8.82 6.79 -0.93
CA ARG A 176 10.14 7.46 -0.81
C ARG A 176 10.02 8.98 -0.82
N ILE A 177 10.67 9.67 0.11
CA ILE A 177 10.69 11.14 0.16
C ILE A 177 11.93 11.65 -0.57
N ASN A 178 11.72 12.26 -1.73
CA ASN A 178 12.78 12.64 -2.67
C ASN A 178 13.49 13.94 -2.28
N PRO A 179 14.73 14.18 -2.78
CA PRO A 179 15.48 15.43 -2.52
C PRO A 179 14.77 16.72 -2.92
N ASP A 180 13.88 16.67 -3.91
CA ASP A 180 13.07 17.80 -4.38
C ASP A 180 11.76 17.99 -3.59
N GLY A 181 11.59 17.25 -2.49
CA GLY A 181 10.41 17.25 -1.63
C GLY A 181 9.21 16.47 -2.17
N SER A 182 9.28 15.91 -3.39
CA SER A 182 8.20 15.08 -3.92
C SER A 182 8.11 13.73 -3.20
N ARG A 183 6.90 13.19 -3.09
CA ARG A 183 6.62 11.93 -2.40
C ARG A 183 6.41 10.79 -3.39
N GLY A 184 7.10 9.70 -3.12
CA GLY A 184 6.97 8.38 -3.73
C GLY A 184 7.95 8.05 -4.85
N SER A 185 7.84 6.82 -5.34
CA SER A 185 8.73 6.22 -6.34
C SER A 185 7.92 5.61 -7.48
N CYS A 186 7.78 6.32 -8.60
CA CYS A 186 6.93 5.88 -9.73
C CYS A 186 7.36 4.54 -10.35
N ASN A 187 8.62 4.15 -10.18
CA ASN A 187 9.14 2.88 -10.67
C ASN A 187 8.91 1.69 -9.71
N ALA A 188 8.13 1.86 -8.64
CA ALA A 188 7.81 0.77 -7.71
C ALA A 188 6.93 -0.32 -8.36
N CYS A 189 6.11 0.05 -9.35
CA CYS A 189 5.20 -0.89 -10.03
C CYS A 189 5.61 -1.28 -11.44
N HIS A 190 6.09 -0.32 -12.23
CA HIS A 190 6.64 -0.55 -13.57
C HIS A 190 8.12 -0.15 -13.55
N SER A 191 8.97 -1.15 -13.29
CA SER A 191 10.38 -0.95 -13.01
C SER A 191 11.13 -0.24 -14.13
N ARG A 192 12.11 0.59 -13.73
CA ARG A 192 13.10 1.17 -14.64
C ARG A 192 13.98 0.05 -15.23
N HIS A 193 14.49 0.14 -16.45
CA HIS A 193 14.34 1.23 -17.42
C HIS A 193 13.37 0.90 -18.56
N ALA A 194 12.73 -0.27 -18.51
CA ALA A 194 11.73 -0.65 -19.52
C ALA A 194 10.34 -0.02 -19.27
N PHE A 195 10.01 0.27 -18.00
CA PHE A 195 8.74 0.90 -17.59
C PHE A 195 7.50 0.21 -18.17
N GLU A 196 7.53 -1.13 -18.26
CA GLU A 196 6.48 -1.88 -18.94
C GLU A 196 5.20 -1.96 -18.08
N ALA A 197 4.08 -1.54 -18.66
CA ALA A 197 2.77 -1.59 -18.00
C ALA A 197 2.37 -3.02 -17.59
N LYS A 198 2.81 -4.03 -18.35
CA LYS A 198 2.54 -5.45 -18.02
C LYS A 198 3.08 -5.83 -16.64
N THR A 199 4.21 -5.27 -16.20
CA THR A 199 4.77 -5.53 -14.87
C THR A 199 3.87 -4.95 -13.78
N ALA A 200 3.40 -3.72 -13.95
CA ALA A 200 2.47 -3.08 -12.99
C ALA A 200 1.10 -3.78 -12.92
N ARG A 201 0.67 -4.42 -14.01
CA ARG A 201 -0.58 -5.17 -14.09
C ARG A 201 -0.46 -6.61 -13.60
N SER A 202 0.76 -7.08 -13.33
CA SER A 202 1.03 -8.45 -12.88
C SER A 202 1.01 -8.52 -11.34
N PRO A 203 0.24 -9.46 -10.73
CA PRO A 203 0.13 -9.59 -9.28
C PRO A 203 1.47 -9.74 -8.54
N GLU A 204 2.44 -10.40 -9.16
CA GLU A 204 3.74 -10.71 -8.59
C GLU A 204 4.51 -9.43 -8.20
N ASN A 205 4.30 -8.33 -8.93
CA ASN A 205 4.95 -7.06 -8.61
C ASN A 205 4.42 -6.48 -7.27
N CYS A 206 3.12 -6.61 -7.01
CA CYS A 206 2.51 -6.18 -5.74
C CYS A 206 3.07 -7.01 -4.57
N GLY A 207 3.32 -8.30 -4.83
CA GLY A 207 3.84 -9.27 -3.87
C GLY A 207 5.23 -8.95 -3.31
N LYS A 208 5.97 -7.98 -3.86
CA LYS A 208 7.20 -7.46 -3.24
C LYS A 208 6.94 -6.87 -1.84
N CYS A 209 5.78 -6.22 -1.66
CA CYS A 209 5.46 -5.49 -0.43
C CYS A 209 4.20 -6.02 0.27
N HIS A 210 3.23 -6.50 -0.52
CA HIS A 210 1.92 -6.96 -0.05
C HIS A 210 1.93 -8.47 0.24
N MET A 211 2.72 -8.85 1.24
CA MET A 211 3.01 -10.25 1.60
C MET A 211 3.22 -10.41 3.10
N GLY A 212 3.44 -11.65 3.54
CA GLY A 212 3.95 -11.94 4.87
C GLY A 212 2.90 -11.94 5.98
N PRO A 213 3.33 -11.96 7.25
CA PRO A 213 2.48 -12.36 8.37
C PRO A 213 1.39 -11.35 8.73
N ASP A 214 1.57 -10.07 8.40
CA ASP A 214 0.67 -8.99 8.80
C ASP A 214 -0.26 -8.52 7.67
N HIS A 215 0.09 -8.79 6.41
CA HIS A 215 -0.75 -8.47 5.27
C HIS A 215 -0.44 -9.37 4.05
N PRO A 216 -0.82 -10.67 4.08
CA PRO A 216 -0.44 -11.63 3.04
C PRO A 216 -1.33 -11.55 1.78
N GLN A 217 -1.43 -10.36 1.17
CA GLN A 217 -2.39 -10.21 0.06
C GLN A 217 -2.00 -11.01 -1.19
N ILE A 218 -0.69 -11.18 -1.47
CA ILE A 218 -0.25 -11.99 -2.61
C ILE A 218 -0.49 -13.49 -2.37
N GLU A 219 -0.27 -13.99 -1.16
CA GLU A 219 -0.52 -15.38 -0.80
C GLU A 219 -2.02 -15.69 -0.88
N ILE A 220 -2.86 -14.80 -0.34
CA ILE A 220 -4.32 -14.89 -0.45
C ILE A 220 -4.78 -14.86 -1.91
N TYR A 221 -4.21 -13.96 -2.72
CA TYR A 221 -4.54 -13.88 -4.14
C TYR A 221 -4.19 -15.19 -4.85
N ASN A 222 -3.01 -15.74 -4.60
CA ASN A 222 -2.51 -16.95 -5.23
C ASN A 222 -3.34 -18.20 -4.89
N GLU A 223 -3.85 -18.32 -3.66
CA GLU A 223 -4.76 -19.42 -3.30
C GLU A 223 -6.19 -19.24 -3.85
N SER A 224 -6.60 -18.00 -4.10
CA SER A 224 -7.95 -17.70 -4.56
C SER A 224 -8.20 -18.23 -5.98
N LYS A 225 -9.47 -18.46 -6.32
CA LYS A 225 -9.86 -18.81 -7.69
C LYS A 225 -9.48 -17.74 -8.72
N HIS A 226 -9.35 -16.48 -8.30
CA HIS A 226 -8.87 -15.41 -9.17
C HIS A 226 -7.40 -15.57 -9.55
N GLY A 227 -6.51 -15.85 -8.58
CA GLY A 227 -5.09 -16.08 -8.85
C GLY A 227 -4.85 -17.35 -9.66
N ILE A 228 -5.57 -18.43 -9.34
CA ILE A 228 -5.52 -19.67 -10.14
C ILE A 228 -5.95 -19.41 -11.59
N ALA A 229 -7.04 -18.66 -11.81
CA ALA A 229 -7.52 -18.33 -13.15
C ALA A 229 -6.54 -17.43 -13.91
N PHE A 230 -5.92 -16.45 -13.25
CA PHE A 230 -4.90 -15.58 -13.84
C PHE A 230 -3.70 -16.39 -14.33
N ASN A 231 -3.16 -17.26 -13.48
CA ASN A 231 -2.01 -18.09 -13.83
C ASN A 231 -2.34 -19.03 -15.00
N ALA A 232 -3.53 -19.65 -14.99
CA ALA A 232 -3.97 -20.56 -16.05
C ALA A 232 -4.30 -19.87 -17.38
N ASN A 233 -4.60 -18.57 -17.38
CA ASN A 233 -5.04 -17.82 -18.56
C ASN A 233 -4.22 -16.55 -18.80
N ARG A 234 -2.95 -16.55 -18.38
CA ARG A 234 -2.08 -15.37 -18.41
C ARG A 234 -1.92 -14.79 -19.82
N ASP A 235 -1.88 -15.65 -20.82
CA ASP A 235 -1.83 -15.32 -22.25
C ASP A 235 -3.08 -14.57 -22.73
N LYS A 236 -4.24 -14.83 -22.13
CA LYS A 236 -5.51 -14.17 -22.45
C LYS A 236 -5.71 -12.83 -21.72
N MET A 237 -4.79 -12.46 -20.84
CA MET A 237 -4.91 -11.24 -20.04
C MET A 237 -4.52 -9.98 -20.80
N ALA A 238 -3.85 -10.08 -21.96
CA ALA A 238 -3.46 -8.91 -22.77
C ALA A 238 -2.69 -7.81 -21.98
N LEU A 239 -1.83 -8.21 -21.03
CA LEU A 239 -1.22 -7.30 -20.05
C LEU A 239 -0.39 -6.16 -20.65
N ASP A 240 0.06 -6.25 -21.91
CA ASP A 240 0.94 -5.27 -22.54
C ASP A 240 0.21 -4.25 -23.45
N LYS A 241 -1.11 -4.38 -23.60
CA LYS A 241 -1.92 -3.43 -24.39
C LYS A 241 -1.85 -2.00 -23.84
N ASP A 242 -2.01 -0.99 -24.69
CA ASP A 242 -2.06 0.41 -24.25
C ASP A 242 -3.26 0.65 -23.34
N GLU A 243 -4.47 0.36 -23.83
CA GLU A 243 -5.68 0.28 -23.03
C GLU A 243 -5.84 -1.12 -22.41
N TRP A 244 -6.19 -1.17 -21.12
CA TRP A 244 -6.36 -2.42 -20.40
C TRP A 244 -7.57 -2.34 -19.47
N ILE A 245 -8.74 -2.52 -20.07
CA ILE A 245 -10.04 -2.33 -19.41
C ILE A 245 -10.75 -3.67 -19.23
N LEU A 246 -11.11 -4.00 -17.98
CA LEU A 246 -11.89 -5.20 -17.67
C LEU A 246 -13.24 -5.14 -18.39
N GLY A 247 -13.62 -6.22 -19.08
CA GLY A 247 -14.87 -6.32 -19.84
C GLY A 247 -14.79 -5.79 -21.27
N LYS A 248 -13.66 -5.17 -21.67
CA LYS A 248 -13.39 -4.72 -23.04
C LYS A 248 -12.14 -5.40 -23.61
N ASP A 249 -11.02 -5.34 -22.89
CA ASP A 249 -9.72 -5.83 -23.36
C ASP A 249 -9.37 -7.22 -22.85
N TYR A 250 -9.90 -7.60 -21.69
CA TYR A 250 -9.70 -8.89 -21.07
C TYR A 250 -10.87 -9.24 -20.14
N SER A 251 -11.03 -10.52 -19.86
CA SER A 251 -12.07 -11.06 -18.96
C SER A 251 -11.63 -12.31 -18.19
N ALA A 252 -10.45 -12.86 -18.49
CA ALA A 252 -10.08 -14.20 -18.04
C ALA A 252 -9.88 -14.32 -16.52
N ALA A 253 -9.39 -13.26 -15.87
CA ALA A 253 -9.26 -13.18 -14.42
C ALA A 253 -9.04 -11.71 -13.98
N PRO A 254 -9.33 -11.35 -12.72
CA PRO A 254 -8.84 -10.10 -12.15
C PRO A 254 -7.42 -10.26 -11.57
N THR A 255 -6.67 -9.16 -11.56
CA THR A 255 -5.39 -8.99 -10.86
C THR A 255 -5.55 -7.98 -9.72
N CYS A 256 -4.50 -7.77 -8.92
CA CYS A 256 -4.44 -6.66 -7.96
C CYS A 256 -4.77 -5.32 -8.63
N ALA A 257 -4.13 -5.04 -9.78
CA ALA A 257 -4.34 -3.81 -10.52
C ALA A 257 -5.77 -3.69 -11.05
N THR A 258 -6.37 -4.78 -11.54
CA THR A 258 -7.78 -4.81 -11.97
C THR A 258 -8.73 -4.26 -10.90
N CYS A 259 -8.58 -4.75 -9.67
CA CYS A 259 -9.47 -4.41 -8.57
C CYS A 259 -9.16 -3.03 -7.98
N HIS A 260 -7.89 -2.64 -7.88
CA HIS A 260 -7.48 -1.45 -7.11
C HIS A 260 -7.10 -0.22 -7.94
N ILE A 261 -6.74 -0.38 -9.22
CA ILE A 261 -6.13 0.69 -10.04
C ILE A 261 -6.88 0.85 -11.37
N SER A 262 -6.87 -0.20 -12.19
CA SER A 262 -7.26 -0.21 -13.60
C SER A 262 -8.74 0.09 -13.84
N GLY A 263 -9.06 0.42 -15.09
CA GLY A 263 -10.42 0.68 -15.52
C GLY A 263 -11.25 -0.59 -15.76
N HIS A 264 -12.57 -0.42 -15.75
CA HIS A 264 -13.56 -1.45 -16.04
C HIS A 264 -14.75 -0.86 -16.81
N MET A 265 -15.50 -1.73 -17.50
CA MET A 265 -16.75 -1.33 -18.15
C MET A 265 -17.87 -1.17 -17.12
N THR A 266 -18.66 -0.11 -17.24
CA THR A 266 -19.87 0.12 -16.46
C THR A 266 -21.09 -0.54 -17.11
N LYS A 267 -22.20 -0.67 -16.37
CA LYS A 267 -23.46 -1.24 -16.90
C LYS A 267 -24.03 -0.42 -18.08
N ASP A 268 -23.72 0.87 -18.16
CA ASP A 268 -24.09 1.77 -19.27
C ASP A 268 -23.06 1.80 -20.42
N GLY A 269 -22.09 0.88 -20.43
CA GLY A 269 -21.14 0.72 -21.53
C GLY A 269 -20.03 1.76 -21.58
N LYS A 270 -19.76 2.47 -20.48
CA LYS A 270 -18.66 3.44 -20.37
C LYS A 270 -17.47 2.84 -19.65
N VAL A 271 -16.30 3.46 -19.80
CA VAL A 271 -15.11 3.13 -19.01
C VAL A 271 -15.13 3.96 -17.72
N ALA A 272 -14.94 3.31 -16.58
CA ALA A 272 -14.77 3.97 -15.29
C ALA A 272 -13.55 3.43 -14.52
N GLY A 273 -13.11 4.16 -13.50
CA GLY A 273 -11.90 3.84 -12.73
C GLY A 273 -10.63 4.36 -13.41
N ASN A 274 -9.56 3.55 -13.42
CA ASN A 274 -8.24 3.89 -13.97
C ASN A 274 -7.58 5.10 -13.29
N SER A 275 -7.18 4.92 -12.04
CA SER A 275 -6.55 5.95 -11.21
C SER A 275 -5.34 5.38 -10.44
N HIS A 276 -4.28 6.17 -10.32
CA HIS A 276 -3.12 5.83 -9.48
C HIS A 276 -3.36 6.08 -7.98
N ASP A 277 -4.54 6.56 -7.58
CA ASP A 277 -4.95 6.60 -6.19
C ASP A 277 -5.69 5.32 -5.77
N VAL A 278 -4.90 4.37 -5.22
CA VAL A 278 -5.41 3.08 -4.72
C VAL A 278 -6.37 3.21 -3.54
N GLY A 279 -6.45 4.38 -2.89
CA GLY A 279 -7.33 4.63 -1.76
C GLY A 279 -8.80 4.69 -2.16
N GLU A 280 -9.13 5.02 -3.40
CA GLU A 280 -10.50 5.39 -3.78
C GLU A 280 -11.54 4.26 -3.67
N ARG A 281 -11.12 3.00 -3.58
CA ARG A 281 -12.00 1.82 -3.54
C ARG A 281 -12.03 1.11 -2.18
N ILE A 282 -11.34 1.64 -1.18
CA ILE A 282 -11.17 0.99 0.14
C ILE A 282 -12.33 1.33 1.07
N SER A 283 -13.19 0.37 1.40
CA SER A 283 -14.35 0.59 2.29
C SER A 283 -14.09 0.24 3.76
N TRP A 284 -13.01 -0.49 4.05
CA TRP A 284 -12.59 -0.90 5.39
C TRP A 284 -11.11 -0.58 5.59
N THR A 285 -10.73 -0.12 6.77
CA THR A 285 -9.35 -0.25 7.23
C THR A 285 -9.18 -1.57 8.00
N LEU A 286 -8.31 -2.45 7.49
CA LEU A 286 -8.01 -3.75 8.09
C LEU A 286 -6.70 -3.76 8.89
N ARG A 287 -5.92 -2.67 8.82
CA ARG A 287 -4.67 -2.49 9.55
C ARG A 287 -4.83 -2.38 11.07
N PRO A 288 -5.79 -1.63 11.64
CA PRO A 288 -5.85 -1.41 13.09
C PRO A 288 -6.34 -2.64 13.86
N VAL A 289 -6.14 -2.62 15.19
CA VAL A 289 -6.69 -3.60 16.14
C VAL A 289 -8.18 -3.84 15.84
N ILE A 290 -8.97 -2.76 15.84
CA ILE A 290 -10.40 -2.79 15.54
C ILE A 290 -10.59 -2.18 14.15
N SER A 291 -11.09 -2.98 13.22
CA SER A 291 -11.40 -2.50 11.87
C SER A 291 -12.55 -1.51 11.88
N ALA A 292 -12.48 -0.51 10.99
CA ALA A 292 -13.50 0.51 10.83
C ALA A 292 -13.85 0.73 9.36
N LYS A 293 -15.11 1.07 9.10
CA LYS A 293 -15.54 1.55 7.78
C LYS A 293 -14.86 2.89 7.50
N LEU A 294 -14.44 3.08 6.25
CA LEU A 294 -13.50 4.13 5.89
C LEU A 294 -14.13 5.13 4.92
N ASN A 295 -14.48 6.31 5.43
CA ASN A 295 -14.86 7.44 4.60
C ASN A 295 -13.60 8.21 4.17
N LEU A 296 -13.66 8.92 3.05
CA LEU A 296 -12.57 9.73 2.53
C LEU A 296 -13.01 11.18 2.40
N VAL A 297 -12.36 12.09 3.13
CA VAL A 297 -12.56 13.52 2.99
C VAL A 297 -11.55 14.06 1.97
N VAL A 298 -12.04 14.81 1.00
CA VAL A 298 -11.23 15.47 -0.04
C VAL A 298 -11.32 16.97 0.17
N PHE A 299 -10.17 17.62 0.24
CA PHE A 299 -10.05 19.06 0.47
C PHE A 299 -9.88 19.84 -0.85
N GLU A 300 -10.12 21.15 -0.82
CA GLU A 300 -10.04 22.02 -2.02
C GLU A 300 -8.63 22.09 -2.62
N ASP A 301 -7.59 21.91 -1.80
CA ASP A 301 -6.18 21.81 -2.25
C ASP A 301 -5.83 20.41 -2.79
N GLY A 302 -6.81 19.51 -2.84
CA GLY A 302 -6.66 18.13 -3.29
C GLY A 302 -6.13 17.17 -2.24
N PHE A 303 -5.79 17.64 -1.02
CA PHE A 303 -5.43 16.77 0.09
C PHE A 303 -6.56 15.78 0.39
N LYS A 304 -6.20 14.60 0.87
CA LYS A 304 -7.14 13.51 1.15
C LYS A 304 -6.83 12.94 2.53
N GLU A 305 -7.87 12.71 3.32
CA GLU A 305 -7.74 12.11 4.64
C GLU A 305 -8.86 11.10 4.88
N ASP A 306 -8.49 9.92 5.38
CA ASP A 306 -9.46 8.93 5.81
C ASP A 306 -10.12 9.30 7.14
N TYR A 307 -11.43 9.13 7.19
CA TYR A 307 -12.27 9.31 8.39
C TYR A 307 -12.90 7.96 8.75
N PRO A 308 -12.20 7.13 9.55
CA PRO A 308 -12.71 5.84 10.00
C PRO A 308 -13.88 6.04 10.98
N GLU A 309 -14.95 5.28 10.83
CA GLU A 309 -16.05 5.28 11.81
C GLU A 309 -15.54 4.86 13.21
N PRO A 310 -16.03 5.49 14.30
CA PRO A 310 -17.12 6.45 14.38
C PRO A 310 -16.67 7.93 14.34
N ARG A 311 -15.48 8.26 13.79
CA ARG A 311 -15.01 9.66 13.68
C ARG A 311 -16.05 10.49 12.93
N ALA A 312 -16.49 11.59 13.54
CA ALA A 312 -17.46 12.50 12.94
C ALA A 312 -16.93 13.08 11.63
N LEU A 313 -17.78 13.09 10.59
CA LEU A 313 -17.45 13.66 9.30
C LEU A 313 -17.66 15.18 9.34
N PRO A 314 -16.72 15.97 8.79
CA PRO A 314 -16.96 17.39 8.58
C PRO A 314 -17.98 17.60 7.45
N LYS A 315 -18.44 18.83 7.25
CA LYS A 315 -19.36 19.17 6.14
C LYS A 315 -18.59 19.76 4.95
N PRO A 316 -19.04 19.57 3.69
CA PRO A 316 -18.52 20.34 2.57
C PRO A 316 -18.59 21.84 2.85
N GLY A 317 -17.48 22.54 2.60
CA GLY A 317 -17.30 23.95 2.91
C GLY A 317 -16.75 24.26 4.31
N GLU A 318 -16.76 23.30 5.23
CA GLU A 318 -16.16 23.45 6.56
C GLU A 318 -14.63 23.54 6.48
N THR A 319 -14.02 24.35 7.34
CA THR A 319 -12.55 24.38 7.50
C THR A 319 -12.17 23.55 8.71
N VAL A 320 -11.29 22.57 8.50
CA VAL A 320 -10.76 21.70 9.56
C VAL A 320 -9.25 21.79 9.60
N GLU A 321 -8.68 21.60 10.79
CA GLU A 321 -7.25 21.48 10.94
C GLU A 321 -6.81 20.06 10.58
N THR A 322 -5.89 19.96 9.64
CA THR A 322 -5.26 18.70 9.20
C THR A 322 -3.78 18.71 9.56
N ALA A 323 -3.14 17.54 9.57
CA ALA A 323 -1.70 17.40 9.78
C ALA A 323 -1.04 16.89 8.50
N GLU A 324 0.00 17.58 8.04
CA GLU A 324 0.80 17.16 6.90
C GLU A 324 2.28 17.09 7.28
N LYS A 325 3.00 16.05 6.82
CA LYS A 325 4.45 15.97 7.00
C LYS A 325 5.19 16.55 5.82
N VAL A 326 5.95 17.62 6.02
CA VAL A 326 6.73 18.27 4.96
C VAL A 326 8.22 17.97 5.18
N ARG A 327 8.96 17.79 4.08
CA ARG A 327 10.41 17.65 4.15
C ARG A 327 11.06 19.00 4.46
N GLU A 328 11.88 19.04 5.50
CA GLU A 328 12.77 20.15 5.83
C GLU A 328 14.19 19.60 6.03
N GLY A 329 15.08 19.91 5.08
CA GLY A 329 16.42 19.32 5.05
C GLY A 329 16.37 17.79 4.94
N ASP A 330 16.90 17.10 5.96
CA ASP A 330 16.96 15.64 6.03
C ASP A 330 15.91 15.03 6.97
N ALA A 331 14.94 15.84 7.42
CA ALA A 331 13.86 15.44 8.31
C ALA A 331 12.47 15.67 7.70
N LEU A 332 11.48 14.96 8.24
CA LEU A 332 10.06 15.25 8.05
C LEU A 332 9.54 15.98 9.28
N VAL A 333 8.90 17.12 9.07
CA VAL A 333 8.23 17.87 10.14
C VAL A 333 6.73 17.88 9.92
N THR A 334 5.97 17.72 10.99
CA THR A 334 4.51 17.80 10.94
C THR A 334 4.08 19.26 11.05
N ARG A 335 3.33 19.75 10.06
CA ARG A 335 2.71 21.07 10.07
C ARG A 335 1.19 20.93 10.17
N LYS A 336 0.57 21.81 10.96
CA LYS A 336 -0.88 21.95 10.99
C LYS A 336 -1.32 22.88 9.85
N VAL A 337 -2.31 22.44 9.09
CA VAL A 337 -2.82 23.16 7.92
C VAL A 337 -4.34 23.22 8.02
N ALA A 338 -4.88 24.43 8.04
CA ALA A 338 -6.32 24.65 7.92
C ALA A 338 -6.75 24.38 6.47
N ARG A 339 -7.65 23.41 6.28
CA ARG A 339 -8.11 22.99 4.95
C ARG A 339 -9.62 23.03 4.87
N LYS A 340 -10.12 23.52 3.74
CA LYS A 340 -11.55 23.57 3.44
C LYS A 340 -11.99 22.30 2.73
N VAL A 341 -13.04 21.67 3.25
CA VAL A 341 -13.58 20.41 2.72
C VAL A 341 -14.25 20.66 1.38
N ALA A 342 -13.79 19.98 0.34
CA ALA A 342 -14.41 20.04 -0.99
C ALA A 342 -15.54 19.03 -1.12
N LYS A 343 -15.29 17.76 -0.78
CA LYS A 343 -16.28 16.68 -0.85
C LYS A 343 -15.92 15.52 0.07
N ILE A 344 -16.89 14.64 0.26
CA ILE A 344 -16.75 13.43 1.06
C ILE A 344 -17.14 12.26 0.19
N LEU A 345 -16.30 11.22 0.15
CA LEU A 345 -16.65 9.92 -0.40
C LEU A 345 -16.93 8.99 0.78
N THR A 346 -18.18 8.59 0.91
CA THR A 346 -18.63 7.64 1.92
C THR A 346 -18.02 6.25 1.67
N TRP A 347 -17.93 5.43 2.71
CA TRP A 347 -17.47 4.04 2.55
C TRP A 347 -18.39 3.24 1.62
N GLN A 348 -19.68 3.58 1.54
CA GLN A 348 -20.66 2.97 0.64
C GLN A 348 -20.34 3.33 -0.82
N GLU A 349 -20.00 4.58 -1.12
CA GLU A 349 -19.57 4.99 -2.47
C GLU A 349 -18.26 4.30 -2.85
N ARG A 350 -17.28 4.22 -1.94
CA ARG A 350 -16.02 3.48 -2.16
C ARG A 350 -16.29 1.99 -2.40
N ARG A 351 -17.20 1.37 -1.63
CA ARG A 351 -17.68 0.00 -1.85
C ARG A 351 -18.34 -0.15 -3.22
N GLY A 352 -19.16 0.81 -3.64
CA GLY A 352 -19.80 0.85 -4.96
C GLY A 352 -18.77 0.86 -6.08
N LYS A 353 -17.72 1.69 -5.97
CA LYS A 353 -16.60 1.72 -6.92
C LYS A 353 -15.90 0.36 -7.04
N MET A 354 -15.72 -0.37 -5.93
CA MET A 354 -15.15 -1.72 -5.97
C MET A 354 -16.11 -2.74 -6.59
N LYS A 355 -17.40 -2.72 -6.19
CA LYS A 355 -18.44 -3.61 -6.75
C LYS A 355 -18.58 -3.46 -8.26
N ALA A 356 -18.36 -2.27 -8.79
CA ALA A 356 -18.44 -2.01 -10.23
C ALA A 356 -17.42 -2.84 -11.05
N ALA A 357 -16.24 -3.15 -10.49
CA ALA A 357 -15.32 -4.09 -11.12
C ALA A 357 -15.85 -5.54 -11.03
N CYS A 358 -16.45 -5.93 -9.90
CA CYS A 358 -16.98 -7.29 -9.69
C CYS A 358 -18.10 -7.66 -10.67
N VAL A 359 -19.01 -6.72 -10.95
CA VAL A 359 -20.19 -6.97 -11.79
C VAL A 359 -19.88 -7.13 -13.29
N ASN A 360 -18.62 -6.95 -13.69
CA ASN A 360 -18.16 -7.31 -15.04
C ASN A 360 -18.11 -8.84 -15.25
N CYS A 361 -18.04 -9.62 -14.17
CA CYS A 361 -17.91 -11.08 -14.22
C CYS A 361 -18.96 -11.82 -13.36
N HIS A 362 -19.57 -11.16 -12.38
CA HIS A 362 -20.49 -11.77 -11.43
C HIS A 362 -21.86 -11.07 -11.41
N GLY A 363 -22.92 -11.84 -11.16
CA GLY A 363 -24.25 -11.26 -10.90
C GLY A 363 -24.32 -10.54 -9.56
N ASP A 364 -25.24 -9.57 -9.44
CA ASP A 364 -25.36 -8.71 -8.25
C ASP A 364 -25.54 -9.51 -6.94
N SER A 365 -26.34 -10.58 -6.96
CA SER A 365 -26.55 -11.46 -5.80
C SER A 365 -25.26 -12.10 -5.28
N PHE A 366 -24.38 -12.55 -6.19
CA PHE A 366 -23.07 -13.11 -5.80
C PHE A 366 -22.22 -12.04 -5.11
N VAL A 367 -22.16 -10.85 -5.69
CA VAL A 367 -21.37 -9.73 -5.17
C VAL A 367 -21.89 -9.29 -3.79
N ASP A 368 -23.20 -9.16 -3.63
CA ASP A 368 -23.80 -8.76 -2.36
C ASP A 368 -23.60 -9.80 -1.26
N ASN A 369 -23.76 -11.09 -1.58
CA ASN A 369 -23.50 -12.17 -0.64
C ASN A 369 -22.03 -12.22 -0.20
N PHE A 370 -21.09 -12.06 -1.14
CA PHE A 370 -19.66 -11.97 -0.82
C PHE A 370 -19.40 -10.86 0.20
N TYR A 371 -19.92 -9.65 -0.06
CA TYR A 371 -19.70 -8.52 0.85
C TYR A 371 -20.40 -8.67 2.19
N LYS A 372 -21.56 -9.33 2.24
CA LYS A 372 -22.22 -9.67 3.51
C LYS A 372 -21.38 -10.64 4.33
N GLN A 373 -20.80 -11.67 3.71
CA GLN A 373 -19.91 -12.63 4.38
C GLN A 373 -18.65 -11.94 4.88
N TYR A 374 -17.99 -11.15 4.03
CA TYR A 374 -16.80 -10.39 4.39
C TYR A 374 -17.07 -9.42 5.57
N ASP A 375 -18.12 -8.61 5.48
CA ASP A 375 -18.47 -7.67 6.55
C ASP A 375 -18.82 -8.41 7.85
N SER A 376 -19.46 -9.58 7.77
CA SER A 376 -19.79 -10.39 8.95
C SER A 376 -18.55 -10.98 9.64
N LEU A 377 -17.55 -11.41 8.88
CA LEU A 377 -16.28 -11.88 9.47
C LEU A 377 -15.54 -10.73 10.18
N VAL A 378 -15.45 -9.56 9.56
CA VAL A 378 -14.79 -8.39 10.17
C VAL A 378 -15.48 -8.02 11.49
N THR A 379 -16.82 -7.99 11.50
CA THR A 379 -17.60 -7.76 12.72
C THR A 379 -17.37 -8.84 13.77
N LEU A 380 -17.40 -10.12 13.38
CA LEU A 380 -17.11 -11.24 14.29
C LEU A 380 -15.74 -11.10 14.96
N TYR A 381 -14.70 -10.83 14.18
CA TYR A 381 -13.36 -10.59 14.70
C TYR A 381 -13.32 -9.39 15.65
N ASN A 382 -13.91 -8.27 15.24
CA ASN A 382 -13.94 -7.04 16.01
C ASN A 382 -14.63 -7.23 17.38
N ASP A 383 -15.82 -7.85 17.39
CA ASP A 383 -16.65 -8.01 18.58
C ASP A 383 -16.14 -9.08 19.52
N LYS A 384 -15.79 -10.25 18.99
CA LYS A 384 -15.46 -11.41 19.82
C LYS A 384 -14.03 -11.37 20.36
N PHE A 385 -13.10 -10.75 19.62
CA PHE A 385 -11.67 -10.82 19.95
C PHE A 385 -11.05 -9.44 20.11
N ALA A 386 -11.15 -8.56 19.10
CA ALA A 386 -10.37 -7.33 19.08
C ALA A 386 -10.77 -6.32 20.17
N ARG A 387 -12.07 -6.04 20.32
CA ARG A 387 -12.60 -5.15 21.37
C ARG A 387 -12.28 -5.67 22.78
N PRO A 388 -12.65 -6.91 23.14
CA PRO A 388 -12.31 -7.46 24.46
C PRO A 388 -10.80 -7.46 24.75
N ALA A 389 -9.97 -7.86 23.79
CA ALA A 389 -8.52 -7.88 23.98
C ALA A 389 -7.96 -6.47 24.19
N LYS A 390 -8.43 -5.48 23.41
CA LYS A 390 -8.03 -4.08 23.58
C LYS A 390 -8.47 -3.54 24.95
N GLU A 391 -9.70 -3.79 25.37
CA GLU A 391 -10.21 -3.36 26.68
C GLU A 391 -9.38 -3.94 27.83
N ILE A 392 -9.02 -5.23 27.76
CA ILE A 392 -8.13 -5.89 28.73
C ILE A 392 -6.78 -5.19 28.78
N MET A 393 -6.15 -4.91 27.63
CA MET A 393 -4.84 -4.23 27.59
C MET A 393 -4.91 -2.81 28.15
N ASP A 394 -5.95 -2.05 27.82
CA ASP A 394 -6.17 -0.70 28.34
C ASP A 394 -6.38 -0.73 29.86
N ASP A 395 -7.14 -1.70 30.38
CA ASP A 395 -7.41 -1.84 31.81
C ASP A 395 -6.18 -2.32 32.59
N LEU A 396 -5.34 -3.19 32.02
CA LEU A 396 -4.04 -3.58 32.61
C LEU A 396 -3.11 -2.37 32.80
N ILE A 397 -3.13 -1.42 31.85
CA ILE A 397 -2.38 -0.16 31.97
C ILE A 397 -2.98 0.70 33.09
N LYS A 398 -4.31 0.84 33.15
CA LYS A 398 -4.98 1.61 34.22
C LYS A 398 -4.70 1.06 35.61
N ASP A 399 -4.60 -0.26 35.73
CA ASP A 399 -4.26 -0.95 36.97
C ASP A 399 -2.76 -0.89 37.32
N GLY A 400 -1.93 -0.31 36.44
CA GLY A 400 -0.49 -0.23 36.62
C GLY A 400 0.21 -1.59 36.59
N VAL A 401 -0.43 -2.59 35.98
CA VAL A 401 0.18 -3.90 35.67
C VAL A 401 1.12 -3.74 34.48
N LEU A 402 0.72 -2.96 33.47
CA LEU A 402 1.55 -2.62 32.30
C LEU A 402 1.89 -1.13 32.30
N GLN A 403 3.06 -0.78 31.77
CA GLN A 403 3.47 0.59 31.56
C GLN A 403 3.16 1.04 30.13
N GLN A 404 2.47 2.18 30.00
CA GLN A 404 2.09 2.72 28.69
C GLN A 404 3.29 3.02 27.77
N LYS A 405 4.44 3.34 28.35
CA LYS A 405 5.65 3.74 27.62
C LYS A 405 6.66 2.61 27.40
N ALA A 406 6.39 1.42 27.92
CA ALA A 406 7.24 0.25 27.75
C ALA A 406 6.47 -0.80 26.94
N PRO A 407 6.41 -0.69 25.60
CA PRO A 407 5.88 -1.78 24.80
C PRO A 407 6.78 -3.01 24.97
N PHE A 408 6.18 -4.20 24.96
CA PHE A 408 6.88 -5.49 24.96
C PHE A 408 7.72 -5.83 26.20
N GLU A 409 7.49 -5.17 27.34
CA GLU A 409 8.09 -5.52 28.64
C GLU A 409 7.54 -6.84 29.21
N HIS A 410 6.32 -7.23 28.83
CA HIS A 410 5.65 -8.46 29.27
C HIS A 410 5.19 -9.32 28.09
N GLU A 411 5.18 -10.65 28.26
CA GLU A 411 4.74 -11.62 27.23
C GLU A 411 3.34 -11.29 26.68
N VAL A 412 2.41 -10.83 27.54
CA VAL A 412 1.05 -10.46 27.13
C VAL A 412 1.02 -9.40 26.02
N GLN A 413 2.00 -8.48 25.98
CA GLN A 413 2.09 -7.45 24.94
C GLN A 413 2.53 -8.03 23.60
N TRP A 414 3.43 -9.02 23.60
CA TRP A 414 3.83 -9.76 22.39
C TRP A 414 2.67 -10.59 21.85
N VAL A 415 2.01 -11.36 22.71
CA VAL A 415 0.86 -12.19 22.32
C VAL A 415 -0.28 -11.31 21.82
N TYR A 416 -0.57 -10.20 22.49
CA TYR A 416 -1.57 -9.24 22.03
C TYR A 416 -1.23 -8.66 20.66
N TRP A 417 0.04 -8.26 20.45
CA TRP A 417 0.50 -7.76 19.17
C TRP A 417 0.26 -8.77 18.05
N GLU A 418 0.75 -10.00 18.18
CA GLU A 418 0.58 -11.04 17.15
C GLU A 418 -0.90 -11.37 16.88
N LEU A 419 -1.72 -11.41 17.93
CA LEU A 419 -3.15 -11.71 17.86
C LEU A 419 -3.89 -10.77 16.90
N TRP A 420 -3.62 -9.47 16.95
CA TRP A 420 -4.30 -8.50 16.07
C TRP A 420 -3.48 -8.14 14.83
N HIS A 421 -2.15 -8.03 14.97
CA HIS A 421 -1.23 -7.58 13.92
C HIS A 421 -1.03 -8.64 12.86
N HIS A 422 -0.86 -9.90 13.26
CA HIS A 422 -0.68 -11.01 12.32
C HIS A 422 -2.01 -11.70 12.07
N GLU A 423 -2.47 -12.49 13.03
CA GLU A 423 -3.58 -13.43 12.87
C GLU A 423 -4.89 -12.72 12.51
N GLY A 424 -5.19 -11.65 13.25
CA GLY A 424 -6.37 -10.83 13.01
C GLY A 424 -6.35 -10.13 11.66
N ARG A 425 -5.20 -9.61 11.21
CA ARG A 425 -5.08 -9.04 9.86
C ARG A 425 -5.22 -10.13 8.80
N ARG A 426 -4.59 -11.30 8.96
CA ARG A 426 -4.70 -12.44 8.03
C ARG A 426 -6.15 -12.88 7.84
N ALA A 427 -6.90 -13.08 8.92
CA ALA A 427 -8.31 -13.45 8.88
C ALA A 427 -9.14 -12.47 8.04
N ARG A 428 -9.00 -11.17 8.31
CA ARG A 428 -9.78 -10.12 7.66
C ARG A 428 -9.39 -9.93 6.19
N HIS A 429 -8.10 -10.01 5.86
CA HIS A 429 -7.63 -9.95 4.48
C HIS A 429 -8.06 -11.21 3.70
N GLY A 430 -7.98 -12.39 4.31
CA GLY A 430 -8.44 -13.65 3.72
C GLY A 430 -9.88 -13.56 3.23
N ALA A 431 -10.80 -13.09 4.08
CA ALA A 431 -12.19 -12.92 3.66
C ALA A 431 -12.38 -11.83 2.59
N SER A 432 -11.57 -10.77 2.63
CA SER A 432 -11.69 -9.67 1.67
C SER A 432 -11.30 -10.04 0.23
N MET A 433 -10.59 -11.15 0.03
CA MET A 433 -10.05 -11.57 -1.27
C MET A 433 -10.32 -13.06 -1.58
N MET A 434 -11.30 -13.67 -0.89
CA MET A 434 -11.70 -15.07 -1.07
C MET A 434 -10.56 -16.08 -0.85
N GLY A 435 -9.74 -15.84 0.16
CA GLY A 435 -8.75 -16.79 0.66
C GLY A 435 -9.27 -17.57 1.86
N PRO A 436 -9.84 -18.78 1.68
CA PRO A 436 -10.46 -19.52 2.78
C PRO A 436 -9.45 -20.01 3.82
N ASP A 437 -8.22 -20.36 3.42
CA ASP A 437 -7.21 -20.89 4.34
C ASP A 437 -6.66 -19.77 5.23
N TYR A 438 -6.38 -18.60 4.62
CA TYR A 438 -6.02 -17.39 5.36
C TYR A 438 -7.16 -16.83 6.21
N THR A 439 -8.41 -17.07 5.82
CA THR A 439 -9.57 -16.72 6.65
C THR A 439 -9.61 -17.58 7.91
N HIS A 440 -9.43 -18.90 7.76
CA HIS A 440 -9.61 -19.84 8.85
C HIS A 440 -8.28 -20.25 9.49
N TRP A 441 -7.50 -21.13 8.85
CA TRP A 441 -6.35 -21.80 9.44
C TRP A 441 -5.20 -20.85 9.80
N HIS A 442 -4.86 -19.90 8.94
CA HIS A 442 -3.88 -18.85 9.25
C HIS A 442 -4.49 -17.58 9.88
N GLY A 443 -5.80 -17.58 10.12
CA GLY A 443 -6.57 -16.43 10.58
C GLY A 443 -7.35 -16.75 11.84
N MET A 444 -8.67 -16.92 11.71
CA MET A 444 -9.58 -17.07 12.85
C MET A 444 -9.26 -18.26 13.77
N TYR A 445 -8.67 -19.34 13.25
CA TYR A 445 -8.19 -20.46 14.04
C TYR A 445 -7.07 -20.02 14.99
N GLU A 446 -6.04 -19.37 14.46
CA GLU A 446 -4.92 -18.86 15.27
C GLU A 446 -5.40 -17.78 16.25
N VAL A 447 -6.22 -16.83 15.78
CA VAL A 447 -6.85 -15.83 16.67
C VAL A 447 -7.57 -16.50 17.84
N SER A 448 -8.41 -17.50 17.54
CA SER A 448 -9.19 -18.18 18.58
C SER A 448 -8.28 -18.96 19.52
N LYS A 449 -7.35 -19.75 18.98
CA LYS A 449 -6.40 -20.55 19.75
C LYS A 449 -5.59 -19.66 20.68
N HIS A 450 -4.91 -18.64 20.15
CA HIS A 450 -4.01 -17.79 20.92
C HIS A 450 -4.77 -16.87 21.86
N PHE A 451 -5.98 -16.43 21.54
CA PHE A 451 -6.82 -15.71 22.50
C PHE A 451 -7.06 -16.56 23.77
N TYR A 452 -7.51 -17.81 23.62
CA TYR A 452 -7.82 -18.65 24.77
C TYR A 452 -6.59 -19.24 25.46
N THR A 453 -5.61 -19.72 24.70
CA THR A 453 -4.52 -20.53 25.26
C THR A 453 -3.25 -19.73 25.56
N LYS A 454 -3.13 -18.49 25.07
CA LYS A 454 -1.94 -17.65 25.29
C LYS A 454 -2.30 -16.31 25.93
N PHE A 455 -3.17 -15.53 25.30
CA PHE A 455 -3.47 -14.16 25.69
C PHE A 455 -4.09 -14.10 27.09
N LEU A 456 -5.21 -14.80 27.32
CA LEU A 456 -5.88 -14.77 28.63
C LEU A 456 -5.01 -15.32 29.79
N PRO A 457 -4.24 -16.42 29.63
CA PRO A 457 -3.24 -16.81 30.62
C PRO A 457 -2.15 -15.76 30.85
N ALA A 458 -1.60 -15.16 29.79
CA ALA A 458 -0.55 -14.15 29.91
C ALA A 458 -1.02 -12.88 30.62
N VAL A 459 -2.32 -12.53 30.51
CA VAL A 459 -2.94 -11.45 31.30
C VAL A 459 -2.85 -11.74 32.80
N ILE A 460 -3.16 -12.97 33.21
CA ILE A 460 -3.10 -13.38 34.62
C ILE A 460 -1.65 -13.40 35.12
N GLU A 461 -0.72 -13.94 34.33
CA GLU A 461 0.70 -13.95 34.70
C GLU A 461 1.28 -12.53 34.83
N ALA A 462 0.95 -11.61 33.91
CA ALA A 462 1.36 -10.21 34.05
C ALA A 462 0.81 -9.58 35.33
N ALA A 463 -0.46 -9.82 35.66
CA ALA A 463 -1.08 -9.34 36.89
C ALA A 463 -0.46 -9.94 38.16
N LYS A 464 -0.08 -11.22 38.13
CA LYS A 464 0.60 -11.91 39.22
C LYS A 464 1.98 -11.35 39.52
N LEU A 465 2.74 -10.95 38.49
CA LEU A 465 4.01 -10.26 38.66
C LEU A 465 3.85 -8.91 39.38
N LYS A 466 2.66 -8.30 39.29
CA LYS A 466 2.35 -7.05 40.00
C LYS A 466 2.05 -7.29 41.48
N SER A 467 1.06 -8.14 41.80
CA SER A 467 0.75 -8.56 43.17
C SER A 467 -0.27 -9.72 43.23
N PRO A 468 -0.38 -10.45 44.35
CA PRO A 468 -1.42 -11.47 44.54
C PRO A 468 -2.85 -10.91 44.45
N GLU A 469 -3.08 -9.66 44.86
CA GLU A 469 -4.39 -9.00 44.74
C GLU A 469 -4.75 -8.76 43.27
N MET A 470 -3.77 -8.35 42.47
CA MET A 470 -3.95 -8.17 41.03
C MET A 470 -4.17 -9.49 40.32
N GLU A 471 -3.44 -10.56 40.67
CA GLU A 471 -3.71 -11.90 40.16
C GLU A 471 -5.17 -12.30 40.37
N LYS A 472 -5.68 -12.19 41.61
CA LYS A 472 -7.07 -12.55 41.94
C LYS A 472 -8.09 -11.68 41.18
N LYS A 473 -7.84 -10.38 41.06
CA LYS A 473 -8.69 -9.46 40.29
C LYS A 473 -8.78 -9.89 38.82
N TRP A 474 -7.64 -10.20 38.21
CA TRP A 474 -7.57 -10.52 36.79
C TRP A 474 -8.04 -11.94 36.46
N GLN A 475 -7.88 -12.90 37.37
CA GLN A 475 -8.56 -14.20 37.28
C GLN A 475 -10.08 -14.03 37.22
N ALA A 476 -10.66 -13.20 38.09
CA ALA A 476 -12.10 -12.92 38.08
C ALA A 476 -12.54 -12.20 36.80
N ARG A 477 -11.75 -11.24 36.31
CA ARG A 477 -12.02 -10.52 35.06
C ARG A 477 -12.00 -11.45 33.84
N VAL A 478 -10.99 -12.32 33.74
CA VAL A 478 -10.88 -13.32 32.66
C VAL A 478 -12.05 -14.31 32.72
N ALA A 479 -12.41 -14.79 33.91
CA ALA A 479 -13.57 -15.66 34.08
C ALA A 479 -14.87 -14.98 33.62
N ALA A 480 -15.06 -13.69 33.93
CA ALA A 480 -16.22 -12.92 33.48
C ALA A 480 -16.26 -12.74 31.95
N VAL A 481 -15.12 -12.60 31.29
CA VAL A 481 -15.04 -12.60 29.82
C VAL A 481 -15.47 -13.96 29.27
N LEU A 482 -14.92 -15.05 29.78
CA LEU A 482 -15.23 -16.42 29.33
C LEU A 482 -16.68 -16.84 29.59
N ALA A 483 -17.36 -16.22 30.57
CA ALA A 483 -18.75 -16.49 30.88
C ALA A 483 -19.75 -15.87 29.89
N LYS A 484 -19.33 -14.94 29.03
CA LYS A 484 -20.22 -14.32 28.04
C LYS A 484 -20.66 -15.34 26.97
N ASP A 485 -21.84 -15.13 26.39
CA ASP A 485 -22.47 -16.11 25.49
C ASP A 485 -21.71 -16.36 24.20
N GLU A 486 -20.95 -15.39 23.70
CA GLU A 486 -20.12 -15.51 22.50
C GLU A 486 -18.96 -16.52 22.62
N HIS A 487 -18.59 -16.92 23.84
CA HIS A 487 -17.51 -17.88 24.12
C HIS A 487 -18.00 -19.32 24.21
N VAL A 488 -18.95 -19.71 23.33
CA VAL A 488 -19.58 -21.04 23.27
C VAL A 488 -18.60 -22.21 23.34
N TRP A 489 -17.41 -22.11 22.73
CA TRP A 489 -16.38 -23.16 22.78
C TRP A 489 -15.97 -23.54 24.21
N GLN A 490 -16.00 -22.59 25.15
CA GLN A 490 -15.68 -22.82 26.57
C GLN A 490 -16.76 -23.64 27.28
N LYS A 491 -17.96 -23.72 26.71
CA LYS A 491 -19.06 -24.56 27.22
C LYS A 491 -18.91 -26.04 26.81
N GLY A 492 -17.94 -26.36 25.94
CA GLY A 492 -17.76 -27.69 25.37
C GLY A 492 -18.78 -28.03 24.28
N LEU A 493 -18.65 -29.23 23.69
CA LEU A 493 -19.63 -29.75 22.74
C LEU A 493 -20.86 -30.28 23.47
N SER A 494 -22.05 -30.03 22.93
CA SER A 494 -23.26 -30.73 23.36
C SER A 494 -23.14 -32.23 23.10
N ALA A 495 -23.92 -33.04 23.82
CA ALA A 495 -23.94 -34.50 23.62
C ALA A 495 -24.20 -34.87 22.15
N LYS A 496 -25.10 -34.14 21.48
CA LYS A 496 -25.42 -34.31 20.06
C LYS A 496 -24.23 -33.98 19.15
N GLU A 497 -23.50 -32.90 19.41
CA GLU A 497 -22.31 -32.53 18.63
C GLU A 497 -21.17 -33.52 18.85
N ALA A 498 -20.95 -33.97 20.08
CA ALA A 498 -19.92 -34.95 20.41
C ALA A 498 -20.20 -36.32 19.77
N GLU A 499 -21.47 -36.75 19.79
CA GLU A 499 -21.90 -37.97 19.10
C GLU A 499 -21.74 -37.85 17.58
N ALA A 500 -22.17 -36.73 16.99
CA ALA A 500 -21.99 -36.47 15.57
C ALA A 500 -20.51 -36.49 15.15
N LEU A 501 -19.62 -35.92 15.96
CA LEU A 501 -18.18 -35.93 15.73
C LEU A 501 -17.60 -37.35 15.77
N ARG A 502 -17.94 -38.14 16.80
CA ARG A 502 -17.51 -39.55 16.90
C ARG A 502 -18.03 -40.38 15.73
N LYS A 503 -19.32 -40.23 15.40
CA LYS A 503 -19.94 -40.94 14.28
C LYS A 503 -19.25 -40.60 12.96
N TYR A 504 -18.93 -39.33 12.72
CA TYR A 504 -18.19 -38.92 11.53
C TYR A 504 -16.80 -39.56 11.45
N ALA A 505 -16.05 -39.59 12.56
CA ALA A 505 -14.73 -40.23 12.62
C ALA A 505 -14.83 -41.74 12.32
N GLN A 506 -15.80 -42.42 12.92
CA GLN A 506 -16.07 -43.83 12.68
C GLN A 506 -16.47 -44.09 11.21
N ASP A 507 -17.45 -43.35 10.69
CA ASP A 507 -18.01 -43.58 9.35
C ASP A 507 -17.00 -43.23 8.24
N ARG A 508 -16.15 -42.20 8.44
CA ARG A 508 -15.20 -41.73 7.41
C ARG A 508 -13.82 -42.37 7.51
N TYR A 509 -13.34 -42.61 8.73
CA TYR A 509 -11.95 -43.03 8.98
C TYR A 509 -11.84 -44.36 9.73
N ASN A 510 -12.96 -44.95 10.19
CA ASN A 510 -12.99 -46.14 11.04
C ASN A 510 -12.18 -45.97 12.33
N GLN A 511 -12.23 -44.77 12.92
CA GLN A 511 -11.53 -44.34 14.13
C GLN A 511 -12.48 -43.99 15.26
#